data_AF-A0A1C6DT80-F1
#
_entry.id   AF-A0A1C6DT80-F1
#
_cell.length_a   1.000
_cell.length_b   1.000
_cell.length_c   1.000
_cell.angle_alpha   90.00
_cell.angle_beta   90.00
_cell.angle_gamma   90.00
#
_symmetry.space_group_name_H-M   'P 1'
#
loop_
_entity.id
_entity.type
_entity.pdbx_description
1 polymer ?
#
loop_
_entity_poly.entity_id
_entity_poly.type
_entity_poly.pdbx_seq_one_letter_code
_entity_poly.pdbx_strand_id
1 'polypeptide(L)'
;MAFGNELTEQQYAAIEMLARGETITKTAEVIGVNRKTVGEWKKQEAFRAELDRQVATLKNVVEGKILKNVEPLMDRLINIALKSKSDKTALDAIIYALNRLCGLPTSKVEDLTKKLEDKKDLSWEDLKTVANDLKVVDIKKKS
;
A
#
# COMPACT_ATOMS: atom_id res chain seq x y z
N MET A 1 -9.56 22.77 -40.45
CA MET A 1 -8.79 22.99 -39.22
C MET A 1 -9.51 22.30 -38.07
N ALA A 2 -8.92 21.24 -37.51
CA ALA A 2 -9.19 20.70 -36.17
C ALA A 2 -8.08 19.65 -35.86
N PHE A 3 -6.90 20.09 -35.43
CA PHE A 3 -5.85 19.21 -34.91
C PHE A 3 -5.70 19.48 -33.41
N GLY A 4 -6.65 19.00 -32.63
CA GLY A 4 -6.65 19.14 -31.18
C GLY A 4 -7.26 17.89 -30.56
N ASN A 5 -6.55 17.31 -29.60
CA ASN A 5 -6.90 16.19 -28.70
C ASN A 5 -6.50 14.74 -29.01
N GLU A 6 -5.81 14.41 -30.10
CA GLU A 6 -5.36 13.03 -30.33
C GLU A 6 -3.90 12.81 -29.90
N LEU A 7 -3.68 11.76 -29.10
CA LEU A 7 -2.35 11.29 -28.70
C LEU A 7 -1.65 10.64 -29.89
N THR A 8 -0.35 10.85 -30.03
CA THR A 8 0.44 10.19 -31.08
C THR A 8 0.74 8.74 -30.73
N GLU A 9 1.12 7.92 -31.72
CA GLU A 9 1.55 6.54 -31.49
C GLU A 9 2.74 6.45 -30.52
N GLN A 10 3.70 7.38 -30.61
CA GLN A 10 4.82 7.47 -29.67
C GLN A 10 4.35 7.80 -28.25
N GLN A 11 3.31 8.63 -28.10
CA GLN A 11 2.71 8.91 -26.81
C GLN A 11 1.99 7.69 -26.24
N TYR A 12 1.24 6.95 -27.05
CA TYR A 12 0.61 5.69 -26.62
C TYR A 12 1.65 4.65 -26.18
N ALA A 13 2.72 4.47 -26.95
CA ALA A 13 3.82 3.59 -26.56
C ALA A 13 4.47 4.04 -25.22
N ALA A 14 4.64 5.35 -25.03
CA ALA A 14 5.18 5.89 -23.79
C ALA A 14 4.24 5.65 -22.60
N ILE A 15 2.94 5.83 -22.81
CA ILE A 15 1.92 5.57 -21.79
C ILE A 15 1.95 4.11 -21.38
N GLU A 16 2.00 3.17 -22.33
CA GLU A 16 2.03 1.74 -22.03
C GLU A 16 3.24 1.35 -21.17
N MET A 17 4.43 1.85 -21.53
CA MET A 17 5.65 1.62 -20.75
C MET A 17 5.54 2.21 -19.34
N LEU A 18 5.10 3.46 -19.23
CA LEU A 18 4.95 4.15 -17.95
C LEU A 18 3.89 3.47 -17.06
N ALA A 19 2.78 2.99 -17.64
CA ALA A 19 1.72 2.29 -16.92
C ALA A 19 2.21 0.98 -16.30
N ARG A 20 3.21 0.33 -16.93
CA ARG A 20 3.88 -0.87 -16.42
C ARG A 20 4.97 -0.58 -15.39
N GLY A 21 5.23 0.70 -15.09
CA GLY A 21 6.20 1.13 -14.08
C GLY A 21 7.60 1.46 -14.63
N GLU A 22 7.77 1.53 -15.95
CA GLU A 22 9.06 1.93 -16.54
C GLU A 22 9.41 3.38 -16.20
N THR A 23 10.71 3.67 -16.15
CA THR A 23 11.18 5.03 -15.88
C THR A 23 11.02 5.93 -17.11
N ILE A 24 10.91 7.25 -16.89
CA ILE A 24 10.89 8.24 -17.98
C ILE A 24 12.15 8.12 -18.86
N THR A 25 13.31 7.89 -18.25
CA THR A 25 14.58 7.71 -18.97
C THR A 25 14.51 6.49 -19.89
N LYS A 26 14.11 5.33 -19.35
CA LYS A 26 14.04 4.10 -20.13
C LYS A 26 12.99 4.17 -21.24
N THR A 27 11.85 4.77 -20.94
CA THR A 27 10.77 5.00 -21.91
C THR A 27 11.25 5.88 -23.07
N ALA A 28 11.95 6.97 -22.75
CA ALA A 28 12.47 7.88 -23.76
C ALA A 28 13.53 7.22 -24.67
N GLU A 29 14.42 6.42 -24.09
CA GLU A 29 15.42 5.64 -24.84
C GLU A 29 14.77 4.65 -25.81
N VAL A 30 13.77 3.89 -25.35
CA VAL A 30 13.11 2.86 -26.16
C VAL A 30 12.28 3.46 -27.30
N ILE A 31 11.65 4.61 -27.06
CA ILE A 31 10.76 5.27 -28.04
C ILE A 31 11.54 6.20 -28.97
N GLY A 32 12.81 6.49 -28.66
CA GLY A 32 13.69 7.33 -29.47
C GLY A 32 13.43 8.82 -29.32
N VAL A 33 13.07 9.28 -28.11
CA VAL A 33 12.81 10.70 -27.80
C VAL A 33 13.69 11.20 -26.66
N ASN A 34 13.76 12.52 -26.49
CA ASN A 34 14.44 13.08 -25.33
C ASN A 34 13.62 12.82 -24.05
N ARG A 35 14.29 12.49 -22.94
CA ARG A 35 13.65 12.34 -21.61
C ARG A 35 12.76 13.54 -21.25
N LYS A 36 13.18 14.76 -21.59
CA LYS A 36 12.41 15.99 -21.37
C LYS A 36 11.07 15.94 -22.10
N THR A 37 11.03 15.42 -23.32
CA THR A 37 9.81 15.27 -24.13
C THR A 37 8.77 14.43 -23.40
N VAL A 38 9.16 13.26 -22.87
CA VAL A 38 8.26 12.40 -22.08
C VAL A 38 7.81 13.12 -20.80
N GLY A 39 8.70 13.89 -20.16
CA GLY A 39 8.37 14.73 -19.01
C GLY A 39 7.33 15.81 -19.33
N GLU A 40 7.40 16.45 -20.49
CA GLU A 40 6.40 17.43 -20.94
C GLU A 40 5.07 16.77 -21.33
N TRP A 41 5.10 15.59 -21.98
CA TRP A 41 3.88 14.84 -22.28
C TRP A 41 3.07 14.52 -21.03
N LYS A 42 3.71 14.15 -19.92
CA LYS A 42 3.01 13.91 -18.65
C LYS A 42 2.24 15.11 -18.09
N LYS A 43 2.57 16.34 -18.54
CA LYS A 43 1.84 17.55 -18.15
C LYS A 43 0.62 17.81 -19.02
N GLN A 44 0.53 17.16 -20.18
CA GLN A 44 -0.61 17.27 -21.09
C GLN A 44 -1.79 16.47 -20.53
N GLU A 45 -2.96 17.09 -20.53
CA GLU A 45 -4.17 16.51 -19.93
C GLU A 45 -4.56 15.17 -20.55
N ALA A 46 -4.60 15.10 -21.89
CA ALA A 46 -4.94 13.88 -22.62
C ALA A 46 -3.98 12.72 -22.30
N PHE A 47 -2.68 12.99 -22.22
CA PHE A 47 -1.67 11.97 -21.92
C PHE A 47 -1.82 11.46 -20.48
N ARG A 48 -2.00 12.37 -19.53
CA ARG A 48 -2.21 12.01 -18.12
C ARG A 48 -3.48 11.19 -17.93
N ALA A 49 -4.59 11.63 -18.52
CA ALA A 49 -5.87 10.93 -18.42
C ALA A 49 -5.79 9.50 -18.97
N GLU A 50 -5.14 9.32 -20.12
CA GLU A 50 -4.97 7.99 -20.72
C GLU A 50 -4.00 7.12 -19.89
N LEU A 51 -2.92 7.68 -19.37
CA LEU A 51 -2.02 6.97 -18.44
C LEU A 51 -2.75 6.49 -17.20
N ASP A 52 -3.52 7.36 -16.56
CA ASP A 52 -4.31 7.02 -15.38
C ASP A 52 -5.34 5.92 -15.68
N ARG A 53 -6.01 6.00 -16.85
CA ARG A 53 -6.92 4.95 -17.33
C ARG A 53 -6.24 3.60 -17.48
N GLN A 54 -5.05 3.56 -18.10
CA GLN A 54 -4.31 2.31 -18.29
C GLN A 54 -3.82 1.72 -16.97
N VAL A 55 -3.32 2.56 -16.05
CA VAL A 55 -2.93 2.13 -14.70
C VAL A 55 -4.13 1.55 -13.94
N ALA A 56 -5.29 2.22 -13.98
CA ALA A 56 -6.52 1.71 -13.35
C ALA A 56 -6.96 0.38 -13.96
N THR A 57 -6.86 0.23 -15.28
CA THR A 57 -7.18 -1.02 -15.98
C THR A 57 -6.26 -2.16 -15.53
N LEU A 58 -4.95 -1.92 -15.47
CA LEU A 58 -3.98 -2.91 -14.99
C LEU A 58 -4.24 -3.30 -13.54
N LYS A 59 -4.58 -2.33 -12.68
CA LYS A 59 -4.96 -2.58 -11.29
C LYS A 59 -6.16 -3.53 -11.21
N ASN A 60 -7.23 -3.23 -11.94
CA ASN A 60 -8.44 -4.08 -11.96
C ASN A 60 -8.13 -5.51 -12.43
N VAL A 61 -7.24 -5.67 -13.41
CA VAL A 61 -6.80 -6.99 -13.88
C VAL A 61 -6.04 -7.74 -12.78
N VAL A 62 -5.13 -7.08 -12.07
CA VAL A 62 -4.37 -7.67 -10.96
C VAL A 62 -5.30 -8.06 -9.81
N GLU A 63 -6.21 -7.16 -9.42
CA GLU A 63 -7.21 -7.44 -8.39
C GLU A 63 -8.07 -8.66 -8.74
N GLY A 64 -8.53 -8.74 -9.99
CA GLY A 64 -9.26 -9.91 -10.49
C GLY A 64 -8.42 -11.20 -10.44
N LYS A 65 -7.13 -11.14 -10.75
CA LYS A 65 -6.22 -12.29 -10.63
C LYS A 65 -6.03 -12.73 -9.17
N ILE A 66 -5.84 -11.78 -8.26
CA ILE A 66 -5.70 -12.07 -6.83
C ILE A 66 -6.98 -12.70 -6.30
N LEU A 67 -8.14 -12.11 -6.60
CA LEU A 67 -9.44 -12.60 -6.13
C LEU A 67 -9.70 -14.04 -6.59
N LYS A 68 -9.44 -14.35 -7.87
CA LYS A 68 -9.59 -15.71 -8.43
C LYS A 68 -8.67 -16.74 -7.77
N ASN A 69 -7.57 -16.31 -7.15
CA ASN A 69 -6.59 -17.19 -6.52
C ASN A 69 -6.54 -17.01 -4.99
N VAL A 70 -7.54 -16.36 -4.38
CA VAL A 70 -7.48 -16.04 -2.95
C VAL A 70 -7.42 -17.31 -2.10
N GLU A 71 -8.18 -18.35 -2.44
CA GLU A 71 -8.19 -19.63 -1.74
C GLU A 71 -6.82 -20.33 -1.75
N PRO A 72 -6.20 -20.64 -2.90
CA PRO A 72 -4.89 -21.29 -2.91
C PRO A 72 -3.76 -20.42 -2.30
N LEU A 73 -3.88 -19.08 -2.35
CA LEU A 73 -2.96 -18.19 -1.64
C LEU A 73 -3.10 -18.34 -0.12
N MET A 74 -4.33 -18.40 0.40
CA MET A 74 -4.62 -18.61 1.82
C MET A 74 -4.16 -19.99 2.29
N ASP A 75 -4.41 -21.04 1.51
CA ASP A 75 -3.94 -22.40 1.83
C ASP A 75 -2.42 -22.44 1.94
N ARG A 76 -1.72 -21.75 1.04
CA ARG A 76 -0.26 -21.67 1.09
C ARG A 76 0.23 -20.89 2.30
N LEU A 77 -0.44 -19.80 2.68
CA LEU A 77 -0.13 -19.04 3.91
C LEU A 77 -0.27 -19.93 5.15
N ILE A 78 -1.39 -20.65 5.27
CA ILE A 78 -1.65 -21.57 6.38
C ILE A 78 -0.59 -22.68 6.41
N ASN A 79 -0.23 -23.25 5.26
CA ASN A 79 0.79 -24.28 5.18
C ASN A 79 2.18 -23.78 5.63
N ILE A 80 2.56 -22.56 5.24
CA ILE A 80 3.81 -21.94 5.71
C ILE A 80 3.77 -21.73 7.23
N ALA A 81 2.67 -21.19 7.75
CA ALA A 81 2.49 -20.95 9.17
C ALA A 81 2.61 -22.24 10.01
N LEU A 82 2.07 -23.35 9.52
CA LEU A 82 2.00 -24.59 10.29
C LEU A 82 3.12 -25.60 10.02
N LYS A 83 3.77 -25.55 8.85
CA LYS A 83 4.70 -26.61 8.39
C LYS A 83 6.05 -26.12 7.89
N SER A 84 6.33 -24.82 7.96
CA SER A 84 7.66 -24.30 7.58
C SER A 84 8.75 -24.93 8.46
N LYS A 85 9.90 -25.24 7.84
CA LYS A 85 11.10 -25.70 8.56
C LYS A 85 11.85 -24.56 9.28
N SER A 86 11.55 -23.31 8.91
CA SER A 86 12.10 -22.13 9.57
C SER A 86 11.07 -21.57 10.53
N ASP A 87 11.42 -21.55 11.81
CA ASP A 87 10.59 -20.97 12.88
C ASP A 87 10.29 -19.50 12.63
N LYS A 88 11.27 -18.75 12.09
CA LYS A 88 11.06 -17.34 11.74
C LYS A 88 9.99 -17.18 10.65
N THR A 89 10.11 -17.93 9.56
CA THR A 89 9.12 -17.86 8.47
C THR A 89 7.73 -18.33 8.92
N ALA A 90 7.66 -19.35 9.77
CA ALA A 90 6.41 -19.78 10.39
C ALA A 90 5.82 -18.65 11.26
N LEU A 91 6.62 -18.07 12.14
CA LEU A 91 6.23 -17.00 13.06
C LEU A 91 5.74 -15.76 12.30
N ASP A 92 6.44 -15.33 11.26
CA ASP A 92 6.05 -14.19 10.44
C ASP A 92 4.67 -14.42 9.76
N ALA A 93 4.44 -15.63 9.23
CA ALA A 93 3.16 -16.01 8.63
C ALA A 93 2.03 -16.09 9.68
N ILE A 94 2.31 -16.64 10.87
CA ILE A 94 1.38 -16.68 12.01
C ILE A 94 1.01 -15.27 12.46
N ILE A 95 1.99 -14.39 12.65
CA ILE A 95 1.78 -13.00 13.05
C ILE A 95 0.90 -12.29 12.01
N TYR A 96 1.19 -12.45 10.72
CA TYR A 96 0.39 -11.86 9.65
C TYR A 96 -1.07 -12.33 9.71
N ALA A 97 -1.30 -13.63 9.86
CA ALA A 97 -2.64 -14.21 9.93
C ALA A 97 -3.42 -13.71 11.17
N LEU A 98 -2.78 -13.70 12.35
CA LEU A 98 -3.39 -13.21 13.59
C LEU A 98 -3.70 -11.71 13.51
N ASN A 99 -2.79 -10.90 12.97
CA ASN A 99 -3.02 -9.46 12.80
C ASN A 99 -4.17 -9.16 11.83
N ARG A 100 -4.41 -10.03 10.84
CA ARG A 100 -5.55 -9.88 9.93
C ARG A 100 -6.89 -10.12 10.61
N LEU A 101 -6.94 -10.99 11.64
CA LEU A 101 -8.14 -11.30 12.41
C LEU A 101 -8.35 -10.34 13.59
N CYS A 102 -7.28 -10.09 14.35
CA CYS A 102 -7.33 -9.37 15.62
C CYS A 102 -7.00 -7.87 15.49
N GLY A 103 -6.59 -7.42 14.30
CA GLY A 103 -6.01 -6.09 14.08
C GLY A 103 -4.52 -6.05 14.40
N LEU A 104 -3.83 -5.03 13.88
CA LEU A 104 -2.45 -4.76 14.27
C LEU A 104 -2.42 -4.28 15.73
N PRO A 105 -1.41 -4.63 16.53
CA PRO A 105 -1.27 -4.13 17.91
C PRO A 105 -1.37 -2.59 18.01
N THR A 106 -1.02 -1.87 16.94
CA THR A 106 -1.07 -0.41 16.84
C THR A 106 -2.48 0.18 16.69
N SER A 107 -3.47 -0.57 16.21
CA SER A 107 -4.85 -0.05 16.12
C SER A 107 -5.44 0.24 17.51
N LYS A 108 -5.02 -0.53 18.52
CA LYS A 108 -5.35 -0.26 19.92
C LYS A 108 -4.70 1.03 20.44
N VAL A 109 -3.47 1.32 20.02
CA VAL A 109 -2.77 2.55 20.41
C VAL A 109 -3.46 3.78 19.81
N GLU A 110 -3.89 3.71 18.55
CA GLU A 110 -4.59 4.81 17.88
C GLU A 110 -5.98 5.10 18.49
N ASP A 111 -6.74 4.05 18.85
CA ASP A 111 -8.01 4.19 19.59
C ASP A 111 -7.81 4.79 20.99
N LEU A 112 -6.70 4.44 21.65
CA LEU A 112 -6.33 5.00 22.95
C LEU A 112 -5.90 6.47 22.82
N THR A 113 -5.13 6.84 21.80
CA THR A 113 -4.74 8.23 21.54
C THR A 113 -5.97 9.10 21.33
N LYS A 114 -6.94 8.67 20.53
CA LYS A 114 -8.22 9.41 20.34
C LYS A 114 -9.00 9.58 21.64
N LYS A 115 -9.02 8.57 22.52
CA LYS A 115 -9.67 8.66 23.85
C LYS A 115 -9.00 9.68 24.78
N LEU A 116 -7.75 10.04 24.53
CA LEU A 116 -6.96 10.96 25.35
C LEU A 116 -6.86 12.37 24.73
N GLU A 117 -7.12 12.54 23.43
CA GLU A 117 -7.03 13.83 22.72
C GLU A 117 -7.94 14.92 23.31
N ASP A 118 -9.05 14.56 23.94
CA ASP A 118 -9.99 15.51 24.56
C ASP A 118 -9.62 15.90 26.01
N LYS A 119 -8.57 15.30 26.61
CA LYS A 119 -8.18 15.58 27.99
C LYS A 119 -7.00 16.55 28.07
N LYS A 120 -7.28 17.76 28.54
CA LYS A 120 -6.30 18.84 28.71
C LYS A 120 -5.19 18.51 29.71
N ASP A 121 -5.48 17.65 30.69
CA ASP A 121 -4.53 17.11 31.67
C ASP A 121 -4.76 15.61 31.86
N LEU A 122 -3.70 14.81 31.75
CA LEU A 122 -3.73 13.37 31.97
C LEU A 122 -3.51 13.06 33.45
N SER A 123 -4.48 12.41 34.10
CA SER A 123 -4.32 11.98 35.49
C SER A 123 -3.56 10.67 35.60
N TRP A 124 -3.05 10.36 36.79
CA TRP A 124 -2.38 9.08 37.05
C TRP A 124 -3.29 7.87 36.87
N GLU A 125 -4.60 8.04 37.13
CA GLU A 125 -5.58 6.95 36.94
C GLU A 125 -5.91 6.72 35.47
N ASP A 126 -5.84 7.76 34.63
CA ASP A 126 -5.93 7.62 33.17
C ASP A 126 -4.76 6.78 32.64
N LEU A 127 -3.55 7.05 33.13
CA LEU A 127 -2.35 6.33 32.74
C LEU A 127 -2.37 4.85 33.17
N LYS A 128 -2.91 4.53 34.35
CA LYS A 128 -3.10 3.13 34.78
C LYS A 128 -4.12 2.39 33.92
N THR A 129 -5.21 3.06 33.54
CA THR A 129 -6.25 2.46 32.71
C THR A 129 -5.69 2.10 31.33
N VAL A 130 -4.95 3.02 30.71
CA VAL A 130 -4.25 2.79 29.44
C VAL A 130 -3.21 1.67 29.56
N ALA A 131 -2.44 1.63 30.65
CA ALA A 131 -1.45 0.58 30.89
C ALA A 131 -2.10 -0.82 31.01
N ASN A 132 -3.22 -0.91 31.71
CA ASN A 132 -4.00 -2.14 31.82
C ASN A 132 -4.56 -2.58 30.45
N ASP A 133 -5.09 -1.66 29.65
CA ASP A 133 -5.61 -1.94 28.30
C ASP A 133 -4.51 -2.42 27.35
N LEU A 134 -3.28 -1.92 27.52
CA LEU A 134 -2.09 -2.38 26.80
C LEU A 134 -1.45 -3.63 27.43
N LYS A 135 -2.00 -4.15 28.53
CA LYS A 135 -1.44 -5.25 29.34
C LYS A 135 0.01 -5.00 29.79
N VAL A 136 0.38 -3.74 29.99
CA VAL A 136 1.67 -3.33 30.57
C VAL A 136 1.49 -3.30 32.08
N VAL A 137 1.93 -4.35 32.77
CA VAL A 137 1.82 -4.46 34.23
C VAL A 137 3.00 -3.72 34.88
N ASP A 138 2.70 -2.90 35.90
CA ASP A 138 3.58 -2.11 36.77
C ASP A 138 4.04 -0.72 36.30
N ILE A 139 3.14 0.26 36.36
CA ILE A 139 3.52 1.69 36.39
C ILE A 139 3.50 2.20 37.84
N LYS A 140 4.68 2.49 38.41
CA LYS A 140 4.82 3.12 39.74
C LYS A 140 4.89 4.64 39.62
N LYS A 141 4.11 5.37 40.43
CA LYS A 141 4.18 6.83 40.52
C LYS A 141 5.50 7.20 41.19
N LYS A 142 6.34 7.98 40.53
CA LYS A 142 7.53 8.54 41.19
C LYS A 142 7.04 9.60 42.18
N SER A 143 7.23 9.34 43.47
CA SER A 143 7.00 10.29 44.56
C SER A 143 7.88 11.51 44.44
#